data_AF-A0A8T4QBM0-F1
#
_entry.id   AF-A0A8T4QBM0-F1
#
_cell.length_a   1.000
_cell.length_b   1.000
_cell.length_c   1.000
_cell.angle_alpha   90.00
_cell.angle_beta   90.00
_cell.angle_gamma   90.00
#
_symmetry.space_group_name_H-M   'P 1'
#
loop_
_entity.id
_entity.type
_entity.pdbx_description
1 polymer ?
#
loop_
_entity_poly.entity_id
_entity_poly.type
_entity_poly.pdbx_seq_one_letter_code
_entity_poly.pdbx_strand_id
1 'polypeptide(L)'
;MAKISYLKLIMVLLTLFFIWKGIKEFYSQNPELLFDNFLTIALLLILLFQYSKWKFNKLSVIIALSALGLHHAKLYGTFFYSIPFDRIMHFVGTFALALIIYQMIKPSQKNVFTTALITILITMGLGTIIEHQEFIGYSIIGEGEGILGYGAGDWGEWNNISWDLIYNTLGAIVAALLSLLSYKNIEK
;
A
#
# COMPACT_ATOMS: atom_id res chain seq x y z
N MET A 1 -4.03 2.18 -33.80
CA MET A 1 -3.55 1.49 -32.57
C MET A 1 -3.43 2.50 -31.45
N ALA A 2 -4.08 2.26 -30.31
CA ALA A 2 -3.94 3.14 -29.15
C ALA A 2 -2.52 2.99 -28.56
N LYS A 3 -1.79 4.09 -28.38
CA LYS A 3 -0.46 4.05 -27.73
C LYS A 3 -0.62 3.67 -26.26
N ILE A 4 -0.11 2.51 -25.88
CA ILE A 4 -0.01 2.11 -24.46
C ILE A 4 0.98 3.07 -23.79
N SER A 5 0.57 3.74 -22.71
CA SER A 5 1.49 4.56 -21.93
C SER A 5 2.56 3.69 -21.26
N TYR A 6 3.81 4.13 -21.22
CA TYR A 6 4.92 3.41 -20.55
C TYR A 6 4.57 2.89 -19.15
N LEU A 7 3.80 3.64 -18.36
CA LEU A 7 3.39 3.23 -17.02
C LEU A 7 2.46 2.00 -17.02
N LYS A 8 1.56 1.88 -18.00
CA LYS A 8 0.73 0.67 -18.18
C LYS A 8 1.58 -0.53 -18.56
N LEU A 9 2.60 -0.33 -19.41
CA LEU A 9 3.54 -1.40 -19.75
C LEU A 9 4.30 -1.85 -18.50
N ILE A 10 4.78 -0.93 -17.66
CA ILE A 10 5.44 -1.25 -16.38
C ILE A 10 4.49 -2.06 -15.48
N MET A 11 3.24 -1.64 -15.31
CA MET A 11 2.27 -2.38 -14.49
C MET A 11 2.00 -3.78 -15.04
N VAL A 12 1.92 -3.96 -16.37
CA VAL A 12 1.78 -5.29 -16.99
C VAL A 12 3.00 -6.15 -16.71
N LEU A 13 4.21 -5.62 -16.90
CA LEU A 13 5.46 -6.36 -16.65
C LEU A 13 5.59 -6.76 -15.17
N LEU A 14 5.27 -5.85 -14.24
CA LEU A 14 5.24 -6.16 -12.81
C LEU A 14 4.19 -7.24 -12.49
N THR A 15 3.01 -7.17 -13.11
CA THR A 15 1.97 -8.19 -12.91
C THR A 15 2.47 -9.56 -13.35
N LEU A 16 3.07 -9.66 -14.54
CA LEU A 16 3.65 -10.91 -15.05
C LEU A 16 4.78 -11.42 -14.16
N PHE A 17 5.64 -10.52 -13.66
CA PHE A 17 6.69 -10.85 -12.72
C PHE A 17 6.15 -11.46 -11.42
N PHE A 18 5.13 -10.84 -10.81
CA PHE A 18 4.52 -11.36 -9.59
C PHE A 18 3.71 -12.64 -9.80
N ILE A 19 3.10 -12.84 -10.99
CA ILE A 19 2.49 -14.13 -11.36
C ILE A 19 3.57 -15.22 -11.38
N TRP A 20 4.69 -14.97 -12.05
CA TRP A 20 5.81 -15.92 -12.07
C TRP A 20 6.34 -16.21 -10.67
N LYS A 21 6.54 -15.19 -9.84
CA LYS A 21 7.01 -15.32 -8.45
C LYS A 21 6.03 -16.13 -7.59
N GLY A 22 4.73 -15.84 -7.67
CA GLY A 22 3.69 -16.59 -6.96
C GLY A 22 3.59 -18.06 -7.39
N ILE A 23 3.72 -18.36 -8.69
CA ILE A 23 3.78 -19.74 -9.18
C ILE A 23 5.02 -20.46 -8.62
N LYS A 24 6.18 -19.80 -8.64
CA LYS A 24 7.43 -20.37 -8.10
C LYS A 24 7.29 -20.71 -6.61
N GLU A 25 6.72 -19.81 -5.81
CA GLU A 25 6.53 -19.99 -4.37
C GLU A 25 5.53 -21.10 -4.04
N PHE A 26 4.45 -21.21 -4.84
CA PHE A 26 3.49 -22.30 -4.73
C PHE A 26 4.18 -23.66 -4.89
N TYR A 27 5.04 -23.81 -5.91
CA TYR A 27 5.78 -25.06 -6.14
C TYR A 27 6.90 -25.31 -5.12
N SER A 28 7.48 -24.25 -4.54
CA SER A 28 8.47 -24.39 -3.47
C SER A 28 7.84 -24.61 -2.09
N GLN A 29 6.51 -24.69 -1.99
CA GLN A 29 5.77 -24.83 -0.73
C GLN A 29 6.16 -23.76 0.31
N ASN A 30 6.38 -22.51 -0.15
CA ASN A 30 6.62 -21.38 0.73
C ASN A 30 5.34 -20.54 0.83
N PRO A 31 4.49 -20.77 1.85
CA PRO A 31 3.19 -20.10 1.96
C PRO A 31 3.29 -18.63 2.38
N GLU A 32 4.40 -18.21 3.02
CA GLU A 32 4.55 -16.87 3.60
C GLU A 32 4.40 -15.76 2.54
N LEU A 33 5.05 -15.93 1.40
CA LEU A 33 5.10 -14.92 0.35
C LEU A 33 3.99 -15.05 -0.70
N LEU A 34 3.30 -16.18 -0.68
CA LEU A 34 2.30 -16.53 -1.69
C LEU A 34 1.15 -15.51 -1.68
N PHE A 35 0.65 -15.18 -0.48
CA PHE A 35 -0.44 -14.24 -0.30
C PHE A 35 -0.06 -12.82 -0.71
N ASP A 36 1.15 -12.37 -0.37
CA ASP A 36 1.65 -11.04 -0.74
C ASP A 36 1.74 -10.87 -2.25
N ASN A 37 2.21 -11.90 -2.96
CA ASN A 37 2.29 -11.88 -4.41
C ASN A 37 0.89 -11.81 -5.04
N PHE A 38 -0.08 -12.60 -4.56
CA PHE A 38 -1.45 -12.54 -5.07
C PHE A 38 -2.15 -11.22 -4.77
N LEU A 39 -1.99 -10.67 -3.57
CA LEU A 39 -2.51 -9.33 -3.26
C LEU A 39 -1.88 -8.29 -4.20
N THR A 40 -0.56 -8.35 -4.40
CA THR A 40 0.15 -7.41 -5.27
C THR A 40 -0.34 -7.50 -6.71
N ILE A 41 -0.59 -8.70 -7.23
CA ILE A 41 -1.22 -8.90 -8.54
C ILE A 41 -2.60 -8.23 -8.57
N ALA A 42 -3.45 -8.47 -7.56
CA ALA A 42 -4.79 -7.87 -7.51
C ALA A 42 -4.73 -6.33 -7.51
N LEU A 43 -3.84 -5.74 -6.71
CA LEU A 43 -3.64 -4.29 -6.65
C LEU A 43 -3.11 -3.73 -7.99
N LEU A 44 -2.15 -4.40 -8.62
CA LEU A 44 -1.62 -4.01 -9.93
C LEU A 44 -2.70 -4.07 -11.02
N LEU A 45 -3.55 -5.10 -11.02
CA LEU A 45 -4.67 -5.22 -11.95
C LEU A 45 -5.70 -4.11 -11.74
N ILE A 46 -6.06 -3.81 -10.48
CA ILE A 46 -6.95 -2.68 -10.15
C ILE A 46 -6.36 -1.38 -10.69
N LEU A 47 -5.09 -1.09 -10.40
CA LEU A 47 -4.41 0.10 -10.90
C LEU A 47 -4.39 0.12 -12.43
N LEU A 48 -4.05 -0.99 -13.10
CA LEU A 48 -3.96 -1.08 -14.56
C LEU A 48 -5.30 -0.81 -15.25
N PHE A 49 -6.37 -1.47 -14.81
CA PHE A 49 -7.69 -1.36 -15.40
C PHE A 49 -8.37 -0.03 -15.08
N GLN A 50 -8.14 0.51 -13.88
CA GLN A 50 -8.77 1.75 -13.45
C GLN A 50 -7.93 3.00 -13.78
N TYR A 51 -6.68 2.85 -14.22
CA TYR A 51 -5.76 3.96 -14.51
C TYR A 51 -6.38 5.06 -15.36
N SER A 52 -7.04 4.66 -16.45
CA SER A 52 -7.67 5.61 -17.37
C SER A 52 -9.00 6.16 -16.86
N LYS A 53 -9.75 5.38 -16.06
CA LYS A 53 -11.06 5.77 -15.54
C LYS A 53 -10.94 6.79 -14.42
N TRP A 54 -10.02 6.55 -13.47
CA TRP A 54 -9.79 7.41 -12.31
C TRP A 54 -8.77 8.51 -12.56
N LYS A 55 -8.21 8.58 -13.78
CA LYS A 55 -7.27 9.63 -14.24
C LYS A 55 -6.11 9.82 -13.25
N PHE A 56 -5.51 8.72 -12.82
CA PHE A 56 -4.40 8.79 -11.87
C PHE A 56 -3.24 9.62 -12.39
N ASN A 57 -2.69 10.47 -11.52
CA ASN A 57 -1.43 11.15 -11.69
C ASN A 57 -0.30 10.12 -11.69
N LYS A 58 0.60 10.26 -12.66
CA LYS A 58 1.78 9.41 -12.83
C LYS A 58 2.62 9.30 -11.56
N LEU A 59 2.81 10.40 -10.83
CA LEU A 59 3.62 10.43 -9.62
C LEU A 59 3.03 9.54 -8.52
N SER A 60 1.72 9.63 -8.27
CA SER A 60 1.06 8.80 -7.26
C SER A 60 1.13 7.32 -7.59
N VAL A 61 1.02 6.95 -8.87
CA VAL A 61 1.17 5.57 -9.31
C VAL A 61 2.62 5.12 -9.16
N ILE A 62 3.61 5.93 -9.52
CA ILE A 62 5.03 5.60 -9.29
C ILE A 62 5.28 5.38 -7.80
N ILE A 63 4.78 6.26 -6.93
CA ILE A 63 4.91 6.10 -5.47
C ILE A 63 4.25 4.79 -5.01
N ALA A 64 3.06 4.45 -5.50
CA ALA A 64 2.40 3.19 -5.17
C ALA A 64 3.19 1.96 -5.65
N LEU A 65 3.73 1.99 -6.86
CA LEU A 65 4.58 0.91 -7.37
C LEU A 65 5.88 0.78 -6.58
N SER A 66 6.49 1.90 -6.18
CA SER A 66 7.68 1.91 -5.32
C SER A 66 7.38 1.38 -3.92
N ALA A 67 6.23 1.73 -3.33
CA ALA A 67 5.79 1.20 -2.04
C ALA A 67 5.59 -0.33 -2.09
N LEU A 68 4.96 -0.85 -3.15
CA LEU A 68 4.86 -2.29 -3.40
C LEU A 68 6.24 -2.94 -3.55
N GLY A 69 7.14 -2.33 -4.31
CA GLY A 69 8.51 -2.81 -4.45
C GLY A 69 9.26 -2.86 -3.12
N LEU A 70 9.11 -1.83 -2.29
CA LEU A 70 9.73 -1.75 -0.96
C LEU A 70 9.15 -2.80 -0.01
N HIS A 71 7.84 -3.03 -0.02
CA HIS A 71 7.19 -4.10 0.74
C HIS A 71 7.78 -5.49 0.41
N HIS A 72 8.00 -5.76 -0.88
CA HIS A 72 8.60 -7.01 -1.36
C HIS A 72 10.10 -7.11 -1.17
N ALA A 73 10.78 -6.05 -0.74
CA ALA A 73 12.18 -6.11 -0.36
C ALA A 73 12.40 -6.80 0.99
N LYS A 74 11.33 -6.97 1.80
CA LYS A 74 11.33 -7.73 3.05
C LYS A 74 12.48 -7.36 4.00
N LEU A 75 12.67 -6.07 4.22
CA LEU A 75 13.69 -5.57 5.16
C LEU A 75 13.17 -5.61 6.61
N TYR A 76 12.19 -6.46 6.92
CA TYR A 76 11.64 -6.64 8.26
C TYR A 76 12.76 -7.08 9.22
N GLY A 77 12.68 -6.63 10.48
CA GLY A 77 13.73 -6.81 11.48
C GLY A 77 14.91 -5.83 11.38
N THR A 78 15.00 -5.02 10.31
CA THR A 78 16.02 -3.97 10.19
C THR A 78 15.55 -2.63 10.77
N PHE A 79 16.50 -1.77 11.12
CA PHE A 79 16.25 -0.43 11.65
C PHE A 79 16.92 0.63 10.79
N PHE A 80 16.20 1.70 10.49
CA PHE A 80 16.72 2.88 9.81
C PHE A 80 16.56 4.09 10.73
N TYR A 81 17.68 4.70 11.15
CA TYR A 81 17.68 5.81 12.11
C TYR A 81 16.86 5.52 13.38
N SER A 82 16.98 4.30 13.91
CA SER A 82 16.24 3.80 15.09
C SER A 82 14.74 3.58 14.89
N ILE A 83 14.23 3.68 13.66
CA ILE A 83 12.85 3.32 13.32
C ILE A 83 12.86 1.92 12.70
N PRO A 84 12.10 0.94 13.26
CA PRO A 84 11.88 -0.34 12.62
C PRO A 84 11.38 -0.18 11.18
N PHE A 85 11.90 -0.98 10.26
CA PHE A 85 11.48 -0.95 8.86
C PHE A 85 9.98 -1.16 8.70
N ASP A 86 9.40 -2.01 9.55
CA ASP A 86 7.98 -2.32 9.55
C ASP A 86 7.10 -1.04 9.65
N ARG A 87 7.35 -0.21 10.67
CA ARG A 87 6.71 1.11 10.82
C ARG A 87 6.92 2.04 9.63
N ILE A 88 8.09 1.99 8.99
CA ILE A 88 8.36 2.74 7.76
C ILE A 88 7.44 2.24 6.64
N MET A 89 7.25 0.93 6.52
CA MET A 89 6.33 0.33 5.55
C MET A 89 4.87 0.67 5.83
N HIS A 90 4.41 0.65 7.09
CA HIS A 90 3.06 1.11 7.45
C HIS A 90 2.83 2.55 7.00
N PHE A 91 3.78 3.44 7.26
CA PHE A 91 3.71 4.83 6.79
C PHE A 91 3.74 4.94 5.26
N VAL A 92 4.71 4.31 4.58
CA VAL A 92 4.88 4.43 3.13
C VAL A 92 3.71 3.79 2.37
N GLY A 93 3.25 2.63 2.83
CA GLY A 93 2.12 1.90 2.26
C GLY A 93 0.82 2.69 2.35
N THR A 94 0.48 3.19 3.54
CA THR A 94 -0.74 4.00 3.72
C THR A 94 -0.64 5.37 3.08
N PHE A 95 0.54 5.99 3.05
CA PHE A 95 0.79 7.21 2.29
C PHE A 95 0.48 7.01 0.80
N ALA A 96 1.03 5.95 0.19
CA ALA A 96 0.76 5.62 -1.20
C ALA A 96 -0.72 5.31 -1.44
N LEU A 97 -1.34 4.52 -0.56
CA LEU A 97 -2.75 4.16 -0.63
C LEU A 97 -3.66 5.39 -0.56
N ALA A 98 -3.38 6.32 0.36
CA ALA A 98 -4.13 7.58 0.48
C ALA A 98 -4.01 8.46 -0.78
N LEU A 99 -2.84 8.52 -1.43
CA LEU A 99 -2.69 9.24 -2.70
C LEU A 99 -3.55 8.63 -3.82
N ILE A 100 -3.69 7.31 -3.85
CA ILE A 100 -4.56 6.61 -4.80
C ILE A 100 -6.03 6.86 -4.48
N ILE A 101 -6.45 6.65 -3.23
CA ILE A 101 -7.83 6.85 -2.77
C ILE A 101 -8.29 8.28 -3.03
N TYR A 102 -7.48 9.29 -2.69
CA TYR A 102 -7.80 10.70 -2.92
C TYR A 102 -8.19 10.95 -4.38
N GLN A 103 -7.46 10.37 -5.32
CA GLN A 103 -7.76 10.54 -6.75
C GLN A 103 -8.99 9.77 -7.21
N MET A 104 -9.29 8.62 -6.59
CA MET A 104 -10.52 7.88 -6.85
C MET A 104 -11.76 8.67 -6.43
N ILE A 105 -11.71 9.34 -5.29
CA ILE A 105 -12.88 10.02 -4.72
C ILE A 105 -12.99 11.50 -5.14
N LYS A 106 -11.88 12.16 -5.49
CA LYS A 106 -11.85 13.57 -5.88
C LYS A 106 -12.89 13.93 -6.95
N PRO A 107 -13.10 13.15 -8.03
CA PRO A 107 -14.08 13.49 -9.06
C PRO A 107 -15.53 13.57 -8.55
N SER A 108 -15.85 12.89 -7.46
CA SER A 108 -17.20 12.83 -6.88
C SER A 108 -17.45 13.87 -5.79
N GLN A 109 -16.41 14.58 -5.33
CA GLN A 109 -16.48 15.49 -4.20
C GLN A 109 -16.26 16.94 -4.64
N LYS A 110 -17.12 17.85 -4.19
CA LYS A 110 -17.00 19.28 -4.48
C LYS A 110 -16.05 20.02 -3.55
N ASN A 111 -15.90 19.55 -2.31
CA ASN A 111 -15.10 20.19 -1.28
C ASN A 111 -13.82 19.40 -1.03
N VAL A 112 -12.67 20.03 -1.26
CA VAL A 112 -11.36 19.38 -1.13
C VAL A 112 -11.00 18.96 0.29
N PHE A 113 -11.46 19.70 1.30
CA PHE A 113 -11.29 19.29 2.70
C PHE A 113 -12.11 18.04 3.02
N THR A 114 -13.34 17.97 2.52
CA THR A 114 -14.17 16.76 2.63
C THR A 114 -13.52 15.58 1.93
N THR A 115 -12.96 15.77 0.73
CA THR A 115 -12.17 14.74 0.02
C THR A 115 -10.99 14.27 0.87
N ALA A 116 -10.19 15.19 1.41
CA ALA A 116 -9.05 14.85 2.26
C ALA A 116 -9.45 14.07 3.51
N LEU A 117 -10.51 14.51 4.20
CA LEU A 117 -11.03 13.84 5.38
C LEU A 117 -11.53 12.42 5.07
N ILE A 118 -12.32 12.25 4.01
CA ILE A 118 -12.80 10.93 3.59
C ILE A 118 -11.63 10.02 3.21
N THR A 119 -10.63 10.53 2.50
CA THR A 119 -9.40 9.77 2.20
C THR A 119 -8.74 9.26 3.47
N ILE A 120 -8.51 10.15 4.45
CA ILE A 120 -7.89 9.76 5.73
C ILE A 120 -8.70 8.66 6.41
N LEU A 121 -10.02 8.83 6.51
CA LEU A 121 -10.89 7.85 7.17
C LEU A 121 -10.91 6.49 6.45
N ILE A 122 -10.97 6.46 5.12
CA ILE A 122 -10.93 5.21 4.35
C ILE A 122 -9.55 4.55 4.51
N THR A 123 -8.46 5.30 4.37
CA THR A 123 -7.11 4.75 4.50
C THR A 123 -6.84 4.21 5.90
N MET A 124 -7.26 4.92 6.96
CA MET A 124 -7.17 4.43 8.34
C MET A 124 -8.00 3.17 8.57
N GLY A 125 -9.21 3.12 8.01
CA GLY A 125 -10.07 1.94 8.06
C GLY A 125 -9.42 0.73 7.39
N LEU A 126 -8.82 0.92 6.20
CA LEU A 126 -8.08 -0.13 5.50
C LEU A 126 -6.82 -0.55 6.25
N GLY A 127 -6.05 0.40 6.80
CA GLY A 127 -4.89 0.10 7.65
C GLY A 127 -5.29 -0.75 8.85
N THR A 128 -6.38 -0.38 9.54
CA THR A 128 -6.93 -1.17 10.65
C THR A 128 -7.30 -2.58 10.23
N ILE A 129 -7.92 -2.76 9.07
CA ILE A 129 -8.26 -4.10 8.54
C ILE A 129 -7.00 -4.94 8.30
N ILE A 130 -5.92 -4.33 7.78
CA ILE A 130 -4.63 -5.01 7.56
C ILE A 130 -4.05 -5.50 8.89
N GLU A 131 -3.98 -4.64 9.91
CA GLU A 131 -3.47 -5.05 11.24
C GLU A 131 -4.28 -6.21 11.85
N HIS A 132 -5.61 -6.16 11.73
CA HIS A 132 -6.46 -7.25 12.22
C HIS A 132 -6.23 -8.53 11.42
N GLN A 133 -6.00 -8.42 10.12
CA GLN A 133 -5.70 -9.56 9.27
C GLN A 133 -4.37 -10.21 9.67
N GLU A 134 -3.34 -9.42 9.94
CA GLU A 134 -2.03 -9.90 10.41
C GLU A 134 -2.15 -10.57 11.78
N PHE A 135 -2.88 -9.96 12.72
CA PHE A 135 -3.15 -10.55 14.03
C PHE A 135 -3.92 -11.87 13.95
N ILE A 136 -4.95 -11.94 13.09
CA ILE A 136 -5.70 -13.18 12.84
C ILE A 136 -4.81 -14.22 12.20
N GLY A 137 -3.99 -13.83 11.22
CA GLY A 137 -3.02 -14.69 10.57
C GLY A 137 -2.08 -15.31 11.59
N TYR A 138 -1.41 -14.48 12.41
CA TYR A 138 -0.57 -14.93 13.52
C TYR A 138 -1.27 -15.94 14.44
N SER A 139 -2.52 -15.66 14.81
CA SER A 139 -3.30 -16.53 15.69
C SER A 139 -3.59 -17.92 15.09
N ILE A 140 -3.57 -18.05 13.75
CA ILE A 140 -3.89 -19.30 13.04
C ILE A 140 -2.62 -20.03 12.58
N ILE A 141 -1.65 -19.30 12.02
CA ILE A 141 -0.46 -19.89 11.37
C ILE A 141 0.84 -19.72 12.17
N GLY A 142 0.84 -18.89 13.23
CA GLY A 142 2.03 -18.58 14.03
C GLY A 142 2.85 -17.42 13.45
N GLU A 143 4.11 -17.31 13.89
CA GLU A 143 5.05 -16.31 13.39
C GLU A 143 5.35 -16.52 11.90
N GLY A 144 5.49 -15.43 11.15
CA GLY A 144 5.81 -15.47 9.72
C GLY A 144 5.95 -14.08 9.13
N GLU A 145 6.37 -13.99 7.87
CA GLU A 145 6.45 -12.71 7.15
C GLU A 145 5.28 -12.51 6.17
N GLY A 146 4.91 -11.25 5.94
CA GLY A 146 3.90 -10.88 4.95
C GLY A 146 2.55 -10.55 5.56
N ILE A 147 1.54 -10.37 4.72
CA ILE A 147 0.24 -9.81 5.11
C ILE A 147 -0.58 -10.69 6.07
N LEU A 148 -0.16 -11.95 6.29
CA LEU A 148 -0.76 -12.86 7.25
C LEU A 148 0.21 -13.23 8.38
N GLY A 149 1.44 -12.73 8.32
CA GLY A 149 2.49 -13.07 9.24
C GLY A 149 2.75 -11.94 10.22
N TYR A 150 2.92 -12.31 11.49
CA TYR A 150 3.50 -11.44 12.51
C TYR A 150 4.96 -11.87 12.64
N GLY A 151 5.87 -10.99 12.23
CA GLY A 151 7.21 -11.34 11.78
C GLY A 151 8.32 -10.65 12.55
N ALA A 152 9.54 -10.77 12.04
CA ALA A 152 10.71 -10.15 12.64
C ALA A 152 10.54 -8.61 12.66
N GLY A 153 10.50 -8.01 13.84
CA GLY A 153 10.26 -6.56 13.99
C GLY A 153 9.06 -6.24 14.88
N ASP A 154 8.23 -7.24 15.17
CA ASP A 154 7.01 -7.05 15.93
C ASP A 154 7.24 -7.35 17.42
N TRP A 155 7.38 -6.30 18.23
CA TRP A 155 7.72 -6.44 19.66
C TRP A 155 6.56 -6.03 20.57
N GLY A 156 6.14 -6.93 21.46
CA GLY A 156 5.19 -6.62 22.54
C GLY A 156 3.72 -6.52 22.11
N GLU A 157 3.29 -7.40 21.20
CA GLU A 157 1.90 -7.68 20.74
C GLU A 157 1.02 -6.43 20.59
N TRP A 158 0.40 -5.97 21.68
CA TRP A 158 -0.49 -4.81 21.71
C TRP A 158 0.21 -3.46 21.44
N ASN A 159 1.45 -3.32 21.89
CA ASN A 159 2.21 -2.08 21.68
C ASN A 159 2.59 -1.94 20.20
N ASN A 160 2.87 -3.05 19.52
CA ASN A 160 3.25 -3.02 18.10
C ASN A 160 2.11 -2.52 17.23
N ILE A 161 0.95 -3.19 17.31
CA ILE A 161 -0.28 -2.81 16.58
C ILE A 161 -0.61 -1.33 16.78
N SER A 162 -0.45 -0.83 18.01
CA SER A 162 -0.70 0.59 18.31
C SER A 162 0.23 1.52 17.53
N TRP A 163 1.53 1.18 17.44
CA TRP A 163 2.49 1.93 16.64
C TRP A 163 2.18 1.82 15.15
N ASP A 164 1.81 0.65 14.65
CA ASP A 164 1.55 0.43 13.23
C ASP A 164 0.32 1.22 12.78
N LEU A 165 -0.73 1.24 13.60
CA LEU A 165 -1.88 2.13 13.43
C LEU A 165 -1.51 3.62 13.46
N ILE A 166 -0.57 4.03 14.32
CA ILE A 166 -0.06 5.42 14.33
C ILE A 166 0.64 5.74 13.01
N TYR A 167 1.56 4.89 12.55
CA TYR A 167 2.30 5.12 11.30
C TYR A 167 1.39 5.08 10.07
N ASN A 168 0.41 4.17 10.05
CA ASN A 168 -0.68 4.12 9.08
C ASN A 168 -1.45 5.46 9.03
N THR A 169 -1.80 5.99 10.19
CA THR A 169 -2.53 7.26 10.32
C THR A 169 -1.68 8.44 9.84
N LEU A 170 -0.40 8.49 10.22
CA LEU A 170 0.53 9.53 9.79
C LEU A 170 0.72 9.53 8.28
N GLY A 171 0.89 8.35 7.66
CA GLY A 171 1.00 8.21 6.20
C GLY A 171 -0.22 8.78 5.48
N ALA A 172 -1.42 8.42 5.95
CA ALA A 172 -2.68 8.91 5.41
C ALA A 172 -2.82 10.44 5.53
N ILE A 173 -2.51 11.01 6.70
CA ILE A 173 -2.58 12.46 6.94
C ILE A 173 -1.62 13.22 6.04
N VAL A 174 -0.36 12.79 5.94
CA VAL A 174 0.65 13.48 5.11
C VAL A 174 0.25 13.45 3.64
N ALA A 175 -0.23 12.32 3.13
CA ALA A 175 -0.73 12.21 1.75
C ALA A 175 -1.91 13.16 1.48
N ALA A 176 -2.86 13.24 2.41
CA ALA A 176 -4.01 14.12 2.30
C ALA A 176 -3.62 15.60 2.31
N LEU A 177 -2.70 16.01 3.20
CA LEU A 177 -2.17 17.38 3.27
C LEU A 177 -1.46 17.78 1.96
N LEU A 178 -0.59 16.92 1.41
CA LEU A 178 0.07 17.18 0.13
C LEU A 178 -0.92 17.29 -1.03
N SER A 179 -1.99 16.49 -0.99
CA SER A 179 -3.06 16.53 -1.98
C SER A 179 -3.86 17.84 -1.92
N LEU A 180 -4.10 18.38 -0.72
CA LEU A 180 -4.72 19.69 -0.51
C LEU A 180 -3.84 20.83 -1.03
N LEU A 181 -2.54 20.79 -0.75
CA LEU A 181 -1.60 21.82 -1.21
C LEU A 181 -1.48 21.84 -2.74
N SER A 182 -1.45 20.66 -3.35
CA SER A 182 -1.39 20.51 -4.81
C SER A 182 -2.65 21.02 -5.51
N TYR A 183 -3.81 20.97 -4.84
CA TYR A 183 -5.07 21.50 -5.39
C TYR A 183 -5.07 23.02 -5.50
N LYS A 184 -4.59 23.72 -4.45
CA LYS A 184 -4.55 25.19 -4.42
C LYS A 184 -3.68 25.81 -5.53
N ASN A 185 -2.71 25.06 -6.04
CA ASN A 185 -1.81 25.52 -7.11
C ASN A 185 -2.44 25.40 -8.52
N ILE A 186 -3.57 24.70 -8.67
CA ILE A 186 -4.27 24.54 -9.95
C ILE A 186 -5.36 25.62 -10.13
N GLU A 187 -5.89 26.17 -9.04
CA GLU A 187 -6.93 27.21 -9.08
C GLU A 187 -6.36 28.65 -9.15
N LYS A 188 -5.03 28.82 -9.10
CA LYS A 188 -4.36 30.09 -9.34
C LYS A 188 -3.91 30.19 -10.80
#